data_AF-A0A843F574-F1
#
_entry.id   AF-A0A843F574-F1
#
_cell.length_a   1.000
_cell.length_b   1.000
_cell.length_c   1.000
_cell.angle_alpha   90.00
_cell.angle_beta   90.00
_cell.angle_gamma   90.00
#
_symmetry.space_group_name_H-M   'P 1'
#
loop_
_entity.id
_entity.type
_entity.pdbx_description
1 polymer ?
#
loop_
_entity_poly.entity_id
_entity_poly.type
_entity_poly.pdbx_seq_one_letter_code
_entity_poly.pdbx_strand_id
1 'polypeptide(L)' 'MFFPNIEEAKEIAKDKTYKRIPISYEIFSDTRTSIEVLRRLRILSNHCYMLESVEDSKNWGRY' A
#
# COMPACT_ATOMS: atom_id res chain seq x y z
N MET A 1 3.99 9.12 -8.75
CA MET A 1 4.59 10.22 -7.96
C MET A 1 4.19 10.02 -6.51
N PHE A 2 5.02 10.42 -5.54
CA PHE A 2 4.63 10.29 -4.13
C PHE A 2 3.48 11.25 -3.82
N PHE A 3 2.51 10.77 -3.06
CA PHE A 3 1.36 11.53 -2.60
C PHE A 3 1.19 11.36 -1.08
N PRO A 4 0.94 12.43 -0.31
CA PRO A 4 1.15 13.83 -0.70
C PRO A 4 2.62 14.10 -1.06
N ASN A 5 2.87 15.13 -1.85
CA ASN A 5 4.23 15.62 -2.04
C ASN A 5 4.76 16.26 -0.73
N ILE A 6 6.05 16.61 -0.69
CA ILE A 6 6.68 17.08 0.56
C ILE A 6 6.13 18.43 1.02
N GLU A 7 5.74 19.31 0.10
CA GLU A 7 5.10 20.59 0.41
C GLU A 7 3.72 20.39 1.02
N GLU A 8 2.88 19.56 0.40
CA GLU A 8 1.55 19.18 0.89
C GLU A 8 1.63 18.50 2.26
N ALA A 9 2.58 17.57 2.45
CA ALA A 9 2.79 16.90 3.72
C ALA A 9 3.19 17.88 4.83
N LYS A 10 4.01 18.89 4.53
CA LYS A 10 4.38 19.96 5.47
C LYS A 10 3.18 20.83 5.84
N GLU A 11 2.31 21.14 4.89
CA GLU A 11 1.08 21.89 5.17
C GLU A 11 0.12 21.09 6.06
N ILE A 12 -0.09 19.80 5.77
CA ILE A 12 -0.90 18.92 6.63
C ILE A 12 -0.29 18.82 8.04
N ALA A 13 1.03 18.74 8.17
CA ALA A 13 1.70 18.63 9.46
C ALA A 13 1.56 19.89 10.35
N LYS A 14 1.20 21.06 9.79
CA LYS A 14 0.86 22.24 10.59
C LYS A 14 -0.40 21.99 11.43
N ASP A 15 -1.32 21.18 10.91
CA ASP A 15 -2.46 20.67 11.65
C ASP A 15 -2.00 19.58 12.62
N LYS A 16 -1.80 19.96 13.88
CA LYS A 16 -1.29 19.09 14.95
C LYS A 16 -2.30 18.04 15.43
N THR A 17 -3.48 17.95 14.82
CA THR A 17 -4.48 16.92 15.15
C THR A 17 -4.01 15.53 14.72
N TYR A 18 -3.27 15.43 13.63
CA TYR A 18 -2.75 14.17 13.10
C TYR A 18 -1.33 13.90 13.58
N LYS A 19 -1.11 12.70 14.14
CA LYS A 19 0.24 12.27 14.56
C LYS A 19 1.05 11.62 13.44
N ARG A 20 0.40 11.22 12.34
CA ARG A 20 0.98 10.43 11.26
C ARG A 20 0.35 10.84 9.94
N ILE A 21 1.17 10.94 8.89
CA ILE A 21 0.75 11.24 7.52
C ILE A 21 1.19 10.06 6.65
N PRO A 22 0.26 9.27 6.08
CA PRO A 22 0.62 8.20 5.17
C PRO A 22 1.12 8.79 3.84
N ILE A 23 2.21 8.23 3.32
CA ILE A 23 2.71 8.55 1.97
C ILE A 23 2.44 7.34 1.08
N SER A 24 1.83 7.57 -0.07
CA SER A 24 1.53 6.56 -1.08
C SER A 24 2.31 6.82 -2.36
N TYR A 25 2.47 5.77 -3.15
CA TYR A 25 3.00 5.82 -4.51
C TYR A 25 2.32 4.72 -5.31
N GLU A 26 1.79 5.06 -6.47
CA GLU A 26 1.13 4.11 -7.36
C GLU A 26 2.10 3.63 -8.45
N ILE A 27 2.08 2.32 -8.72
CA ILE A 27 2.83 1.66 -9.78
C ILE A 27 1.88 0.83 -10.65
N PHE A 28 2.16 0.77 -11.95
CA PHE A 28 1.56 -0.25 -12.81
C PHE A 28 2.11 -1.63 -12.41
N SER A 29 1.21 -2.57 -12.12
CA SER A 29 1.55 -3.87 -11.55
C SER A 29 1.02 -5.06 -12.36
N ASP A 30 0.59 -4.85 -13.61
CA ASP A 30 0.00 -5.86 -14.52
C ASP A 30 0.88 -7.10 -14.76
N THR A 31 2.14 -7.05 -14.31
CA THR A 31 3.14 -8.12 -14.43
C THR A 31 3.30 -8.95 -13.16
N ARG A 32 2.56 -8.67 -12.08
CA ARG A 32 2.74 -9.32 -10.77
C ARG A 32 1.41 -9.58 -10.09
N THR A 33 1.26 -10.80 -9.59
CA THR A 33 0.17 -11.22 -8.69
C THR A 33 0.48 -10.84 -7.23
N SER A 34 -0.55 -10.78 -6.38
CA SER A 34 -0.41 -10.47 -4.95
C SER A 34 0.57 -11.39 -4.23
N ILE A 35 0.56 -12.70 -4.56
CA ILE A 35 1.48 -13.68 -3.97
C ILE A 35 2.94 -13.46 -4.39
N GLU A 36 3.20 -12.98 -5.61
CA GLU A 36 4.56 -12.65 -6.08
C GLU A 36 5.10 -11.40 -5.42
N VAL A 37 4.23 -10.42 -5.14
CA VAL A 37 4.59 -9.24 -4.35
C VAL A 37 4.98 -9.67 -2.93
N LEU A 38 4.14 -10.49 -2.26
CA LEU A 38 4.45 -10.99 -0.93
C LEU A 38 5.77 -11.77 -0.89
N ARG A 39 6.01 -12.66 -1.87
CA ARG A 39 7.26 -13.42 -1.96
C ARG A 39 8.50 -12.52 -2.02
N ARG A 40 8.43 -11.41 -2.76
CA ARG A 40 9.54 -10.43 -2.81
C ARG A 40 9.73 -9.70 -1.49
N LEU A 41 8.64 -9.25 -0.85
CA LEU A 41 8.72 -8.57 0.44
C LEU A 41 9.33 -9.45 1.54
N ARG A 42 9.00 -10.76 1.54
CA ARG A 42 9.54 -11.73 2.50
C ARG A 42 11.05 -11.96 2.40
N ILE A 43 11.69 -11.63 1.27
CA ILE A 43 13.16 -11.70 1.15
C ILE A 43 13.81 -10.63 2.05
N LEU A 44 13.13 -9.50 2.27
CA LEU A 44 13.65 -8.36 3.01
C LEU A 44 13.19 -8.35 4.49
N SER A 45 12.03 -8.93 4.79
CA SER A 45 11.44 -8.90 6.14
C SER A 45 10.65 -10.16 6.45
N ASN A 46 10.80 -10.66 7.69
CA ASN A 46 9.97 -11.73 8.22
C ASN A 46 8.61 -11.24 8.76
N HIS A 47 8.41 -9.92 8.83
CA HIS A 47 7.18 -9.30 9.33
C HIS A 47 6.35 -8.79 8.14
N CYS A 48 5.72 -9.72 7.42
CA CYS A 48 4.87 -9.44 6.26
C CYS A 48 3.61 -10.30 6.32
N TYR A 49 2.49 -9.74 5.90
CA TYR A 49 1.19 -10.38 5.91
C TYR A 49 0.49 -10.16 4.57
N MET A 50 -0.36 -11.10 4.17
CA MET A 50 -1.24 -10.98 3.02
C MET A 50 -2.65 -11.30 3.49
N LEU A 51 -3.59 -10.42 3.17
CA LEU A 51 -4.99 -10.55 3.49
C LEU A 51 -5.74 -10.60 2.16
N GLU A 52 -6.34 -11.74 1.84
CA GLU A 52 -7.12 -11.92 0.62
C GLU A 52 -8.59 -12.05 0.99
N SER A 53 -9.46 -11.30 0.31
CA SER A 53 -10.91 -11.41 0.48
C SER A 53 -11.49 -12.28 -0.62
N VAL A 54 -12.17 -13.36 -0.23
CA VAL A 54 -12.89 -14.23 -1.15
C VAL A 54 -14.36 -13.87 -1.08
N GLU A 55 -14.84 -13.12 -2.07
CA GLU A 55 -16.28 -13.04 -2.34
C GLU A 55 -16.71 -14.28 -3.14
N ASP A 56 -18.02 -14.56 -3.13
CA ASP A 56 -18.62 -15.76 -3.73
C ASP A 56 -17.91 -16.16 -5.04
N SER A 57 -17.55 -17.45 -5.15
CA SER A 57 -16.47 -18.12 -5.93
C SER A 57 -16.11 -17.66 -7.35
N LYS A 58 -16.82 -16.69 -7.93
CA LYS A 58 -16.70 -16.20 -9.30
C LYS A 58 -15.80 -14.97 -9.45
N ASN A 59 -15.57 -14.17 -8.40
CA ASN A 59 -14.77 -12.95 -8.50
C ASN A 59 -13.78 -12.80 -7.33
N TRP A 60 -12.53 -12.42 -7.64
CA TRP A 60 -11.59 -11.95 -6.62
C TRP A 60 -11.96 -10.54 -6.18
N GLY A 61 -11.79 -10.27 -4.88
CA GLY A 61 -11.95 -8.91 -4.34
C GLY A 61 -11.07 -7.91 -5.07
N ARG A 62 -11.51 -6.65 -5.13
CA ARG A 62 -10.79 -5.56 -5.81
C ARG A 62 -9.42 -5.25 -5.18
N TYR A 63 -9.21 -5.63 -3.92
CA TYR A 63 -8.03 -5.36 -3.12
C TYR A 63 -7.53 -6.64 -2.45
#